data_AF-A0A6J0TAS7-F1
#
_entry.id   AF-A0A6J0TAS7-F1
#
_cell.length_a   1.000
_cell.length_b   1.000
_cell.length_c   1.000
_cell.angle_alpha   90.00
_cell.angle_beta   90.00
_cell.angle_gamma   90.00
#
_symmetry.space_group_name_H-M   'P 1'
#
loop_
_entity.id
_entity.type
_entity.pdbx_description
1 polymer ?
#
loop_
_entity_poly.entity_id
_entity_poly.type
_entity_poly.pdbx_seq_one_letter_code
_entity_poly.pdbx_strand_id
1 'polypeptide(L)'
;MTQGMESQNVNFRMQRTATLAQEVLERAKTRKLNWPLPTDLQRRTLQEGFDEHACLAAAFASVAEHMGRISAECERYYCSVSPFKFKEHEAAHIFRYHSKQASENLLKALKTEESEPGGGVEESGCPDTESSALIPANTSNVKDIYIEVAPGTYTVSASSHEDTIKQTHLVKIQPGQSVNLTFNL
;
A
#
# COMPACT_ATOMS: atom_id res chain seq x y z
N MET A 1 3.27 -56.44 -11.34
CA MET A 1 2.17 -56.21 -10.36
C MET A 1 1.93 -54.72 -10.04
N THR A 2 2.67 -53.77 -10.63
CA THR A 2 2.59 -52.32 -10.32
C THR A 2 1.45 -51.57 -11.00
N GLN A 3 0.97 -52.03 -12.16
CA GLN A 3 -0.05 -51.33 -12.97
C GLN A 3 -1.48 -51.35 -12.36
N GLY A 4 -1.78 -52.32 -11.49
CA GLY A 4 -3.07 -52.41 -10.80
C GLY A 4 -3.21 -51.44 -9.63
N MET A 5 -2.11 -51.08 -8.96
CA MET A 5 -2.12 -50.18 -7.80
C MET A 5 -2.28 -48.71 -8.22
N GLU A 6 -1.70 -48.31 -9.36
CA GLU A 6 -1.86 -46.96 -9.92
C GLU A 6 -3.30 -46.70 -10.36
N SER A 7 -3.94 -47.69 -10.99
CA SER A 7 -5.35 -47.59 -11.43
C SER A 7 -6.32 -47.44 -10.26
N GLN A 8 -6.05 -48.11 -9.12
CA GLN A 8 -6.85 -47.95 -7.90
C GLN A 8 -6.65 -46.57 -7.25
N ASN A 9 -5.43 -46.03 -7.29
CA ASN A 9 -5.12 -44.70 -6.76
C ASN A 9 -5.84 -43.58 -7.54
N VAL A 10 -5.87 -43.69 -8.86
CA VAL A 10 -6.60 -42.74 -9.72
C VAL A 10 -8.10 -42.76 -9.44
N ASN A 11 -8.70 -43.94 -9.31
CA ASN A 11 -10.12 -44.08 -8.96
C ASN A 11 -10.46 -43.45 -7.60
N PHE A 12 -9.62 -43.67 -6.59
CA PHE A 12 -9.82 -43.08 -5.27
C PHE A 12 -9.74 -41.55 -5.29
N ARG A 13 -8.80 -41.00 -6.07
CA ARG A 13 -8.67 -39.54 -6.25
C ARG A 13 -9.87 -38.95 -6.97
N MET A 14 -10.34 -39.60 -8.04
CA MET A 14 -11.53 -39.18 -8.79
C MET A 14 -12.79 -39.18 -7.92
N GLN A 15 -12.97 -40.23 -7.12
CA GLN A 15 -14.12 -40.34 -6.23
C GLN A 15 -14.10 -39.26 -5.15
N ARG A 16 -12.94 -38.97 -4.54
CA ARG A 16 -12.81 -37.86 -3.58
C ARG A 16 -13.13 -36.51 -4.20
N THR A 17 -12.65 -36.23 -5.41
CA THR A 17 -12.96 -34.96 -6.10
C THR A 17 -14.44 -34.85 -6.45
N ALA A 18 -15.08 -35.94 -6.85
CA ALA A 18 -16.51 -35.97 -7.14
C ALA A 18 -17.35 -35.67 -5.89
N THR A 19 -17.02 -36.30 -4.76
CA THR A 19 -17.70 -36.04 -3.47
C THR A 19 -17.55 -34.59 -3.04
N LEU A 20 -16.33 -34.03 -3.13
CA LEU A 20 -16.09 -32.63 -2.77
C LEU A 20 -16.87 -31.67 -3.69
N ALA A 21 -16.91 -31.95 -4.99
CA ALA A 21 -17.67 -31.14 -5.95
C ALA A 21 -19.18 -31.16 -5.63
N GLN A 22 -19.71 -32.33 -5.25
CA GLN A 22 -21.10 -32.49 -4.82
C GLN A 22 -21.39 -31.66 -3.56
N GLU A 23 -20.51 -31.72 -2.55
CA GLU A 23 -20.66 -30.95 -1.31
C GLU A 23 -20.59 -29.44 -1.54
N VAL A 24 -19.69 -28.99 -2.44
CA VAL A 24 -19.60 -27.58 -2.83
C VAL A 24 -20.88 -27.14 -3.53
N LEU A 25 -21.44 -27.96 -4.43
CA LEU A 25 -22.69 -27.67 -5.12
C LEU A 25 -23.85 -27.55 -4.15
N GLU A 26 -24.01 -28.50 -3.22
CA GLU A 26 -25.08 -28.44 -2.21
C GLU A 26 -24.90 -27.23 -1.27
N ARG A 27 -23.66 -26.90 -0.89
CA ARG A 27 -23.35 -25.68 -0.12
C ARG A 27 -23.63 -24.40 -0.91
N ALA A 28 -23.45 -24.39 -2.22
CA ALA A 28 -23.79 -23.25 -3.07
C ALA A 28 -25.32 -23.10 -3.21
N LYS A 29 -26.05 -24.21 -3.36
CA LYS A 29 -27.52 -24.22 -3.41
C LYS A 29 -28.14 -23.67 -2.13
N THR A 30 -27.60 -23.98 -0.96
CA THR A 30 -28.08 -23.43 0.32
C THR A 30 -27.76 -21.94 0.51
N ARG A 31 -26.78 -21.41 -0.23
CA ARG A 31 -26.47 -19.98 -0.29
C ARG A 31 -27.28 -19.23 -1.34
N LYS A 32 -28.32 -19.83 -1.92
CA LYS A 32 -29.24 -19.13 -2.82
C LYS A 32 -29.97 -18.05 -2.02
N LEU A 33 -29.42 -16.83 -2.04
CA LEU A 33 -30.07 -15.64 -1.54
C LEU A 33 -31.21 -15.31 -2.52
N ASN A 34 -32.45 -15.56 -2.11
CA ASN A 34 -33.57 -14.85 -2.69
C ASN A 34 -33.42 -13.41 -2.22
N TRP A 35 -32.76 -12.57 -3.03
CA TRP A 35 -32.94 -11.14 -2.92
C TRP A 35 -34.43 -10.89 -3.10
N PRO A 36 -35.16 -10.43 -2.07
CA PRO A 36 -36.54 -10.02 -2.27
C PRO A 36 -36.48 -8.93 -3.34
N LEU A 37 -37.00 -9.25 -4.53
CA LEU A 37 -37.25 -8.23 -5.52
C LEU A 37 -38.15 -7.21 -4.80
N PRO A 38 -37.81 -5.91 -4.78
CA PRO A 38 -38.65 -4.92 -4.15
C PRO A 38 -40.08 -5.08 -4.67
N THR A 39 -41.02 -5.39 -3.79
CA THR A 39 -42.43 -5.66 -4.12
C THR A 39 -43.06 -4.50 -4.89
N ASP A 40 -42.46 -3.32 -4.82
CA ASP A 40 -42.90 -2.10 -5.50
C ASP A 40 -42.65 -2.10 -7.02
N LEU A 41 -41.86 -3.02 -7.57
CA LEU A 41 -41.66 -3.11 -9.02
C LEU A 41 -42.85 -3.73 -9.77
N GLN A 42 -43.75 -4.46 -9.07
CA GLN A 42 -44.88 -5.12 -9.74
C GLN A 42 -46.10 -4.20 -9.96
N ARG A 43 -46.17 -3.02 -9.31
CA ARG A 43 -47.24 -2.03 -9.55
C ARG A 43 -46.84 -0.94 -10.56
N ARG A 44 -45.58 -0.83 -10.96
CA ARG A 44 -45.11 0.19 -11.92
C ARG A 44 -44.89 -0.34 -13.34
N THR A 45 -45.53 -1.44 -13.74
CA THR A 45 -45.48 -1.95 -15.13
C THR A 45 -46.35 -1.14 -16.11
N LEU A 46 -46.75 0.10 -15.75
CA LEU A 46 -47.49 1.03 -16.61
C LEU A 46 -47.02 2.48 -16.42
N GLN A 47 -45.73 2.70 -16.20
CA GLN A 47 -45.14 4.02 -16.43
C GLN A 47 -43.72 3.87 -16.98
N GLU A 48 -43.64 3.54 -18.26
CA GLU A 48 -42.50 3.92 -19.10
C GLU A 48 -42.36 5.44 -18.99
N GLY A 49 -41.31 5.89 -18.30
CA GLY A 49 -41.08 7.30 -18.07
C GLY A 49 -39.87 7.51 -17.18
N PHE A 50 -38.70 7.55 -17.81
CA PHE A 50 -37.50 8.34 -17.49
C PHE A 50 -37.28 8.77 -16.02
N ASP A 51 -36.05 8.52 -15.51
CA ASP A 51 -35.27 9.39 -14.59
C ASP A 51 -34.79 8.80 -13.23
N GLU A 52 -35.17 7.60 -12.82
CA GLU A 52 -34.65 7.03 -11.54
C GLU A 52 -33.17 6.59 -11.61
N HIS A 53 -32.79 5.86 -12.67
CA HIS A 53 -31.40 5.44 -12.88
C HIS A 53 -30.48 6.63 -13.23
N ALA A 54 -31.03 7.64 -13.92
CA ALA A 54 -30.32 8.88 -14.21
C ALA A 54 -30.09 9.69 -12.93
N CYS A 55 -31.07 9.73 -12.02
CA CYS A 55 -30.94 10.36 -10.70
C CYS A 55 -29.86 9.68 -9.83
N LEU A 56 -29.79 8.34 -9.82
CA LEU A 56 -28.73 7.61 -9.09
C LEU A 56 -27.34 7.85 -9.69
N ALA A 57 -27.22 7.82 -11.02
CA ALA A 57 -25.96 8.14 -11.71
C ALA A 57 -25.51 9.58 -11.41
N ALA A 58 -26.44 10.54 -11.39
CA ALA A 58 -26.18 11.92 -11.02
C ALA A 58 -25.77 12.06 -9.55
N ALA A 59 -26.38 11.30 -8.63
CA ALA A 59 -26.00 11.29 -7.22
C ALA A 59 -24.56 10.78 -7.02
N PHE A 60 -24.19 9.67 -7.67
CA PHE A 60 -22.81 9.18 -7.64
C PHE A 60 -21.82 10.16 -8.27
N ALA A 61 -22.20 10.78 -9.40
CA ALA A 61 -21.39 11.81 -10.03
C ALA A 61 -21.16 13.01 -9.10
N SER A 62 -22.19 13.44 -8.36
CA SER A 62 -22.09 14.52 -7.38
C SER A 62 -21.17 14.16 -6.21
N VAL A 63 -21.26 12.93 -5.68
CA VAL A 63 -20.33 12.47 -4.64
C VAL A 63 -18.90 12.41 -5.17
N ALA A 64 -18.68 11.86 -6.37
CA ALA A 64 -17.37 11.78 -6.98
C ALA A 64 -16.77 13.17 -7.24
N GLU A 65 -17.58 14.11 -7.73
CA GLU A 65 -17.19 15.50 -7.91
C GLU A 65 -16.81 16.15 -6.59
N HIS A 66 -17.64 15.98 -5.55
CA HIS A 66 -17.37 16.55 -4.23
C HIS A 66 -16.07 16.00 -3.62
N MET A 67 -15.86 14.69 -3.72
CA MET A 67 -14.59 14.06 -3.29
C MET A 67 -13.40 14.62 -4.09
N GLY A 68 -13.56 14.83 -5.40
CA GLY A 68 -12.55 15.49 -6.23
C GLY A 68 -12.22 16.91 -5.78
N ARG A 69 -13.24 17.72 -5.45
CA ARG A 69 -13.06 19.08 -4.93
C ARG A 69 -12.34 19.07 -3.57
N ILE A 70 -12.72 18.18 -2.66
CA ILE A 70 -12.05 18.03 -1.36
C ILE A 70 -10.58 17.66 -1.57
N SER A 71 -10.28 16.68 -2.41
CA SER A 71 -8.90 16.29 -2.71
C SER A 71 -8.08 17.46 -3.27
N ALA A 72 -8.63 18.24 -4.20
CA ALA A 72 -7.94 19.41 -4.76
C ALA A 72 -7.72 20.53 -3.72
N GLU A 73 -8.63 20.68 -2.76
CA GLU A 73 -8.46 21.63 -1.65
C GLU A 73 -7.37 21.16 -0.69
N CYS A 74 -7.35 19.87 -0.35
CA CYS A 74 -6.28 19.27 0.44
C CYS A 74 -4.93 19.46 -0.24
N GLU A 75 -4.83 19.19 -1.54
CA GLU A 75 -3.58 19.37 -2.29
C GLU A 75 -3.10 20.82 -2.22
N ARG A 76 -3.98 21.81 -2.45
CA ARG A 76 -3.64 23.23 -2.35
C ARG A 76 -3.17 23.63 -0.95
N TYR A 77 -3.86 23.16 0.09
CA TYR A 77 -3.49 23.41 1.48
C TYR A 77 -2.11 22.84 1.79
N TYR A 78 -1.87 21.56 1.50
CA TYR A 78 -0.60 20.90 1.82
C TYR A 78 0.56 21.36 0.94
N CYS A 79 0.31 21.87 -0.27
CA CYS A 79 1.34 22.53 -1.07
C CYS A 79 1.70 23.94 -0.55
N SER A 80 0.79 24.61 0.15
CA SER A 80 0.97 25.99 0.61
C SER A 80 1.47 26.10 2.05
N VAL A 81 1.27 25.07 2.87
CA VAL A 81 1.67 25.05 4.28
C VAL A 81 3.04 24.40 4.44
N SER A 82 3.88 24.99 5.29
CA SER A 82 5.19 24.43 5.62
C SER A 82 5.03 23.03 6.26
N PRO A 83 5.79 22.02 5.81
CA PRO A 83 5.61 20.64 6.26
C PRO A 83 5.91 20.37 7.74
N PHE A 84 6.56 21.30 8.44
CA PHE A 84 6.85 21.23 9.88
C PHE A 84 5.61 21.32 10.78
N LYS A 85 4.44 21.61 10.19
CA LYS A 85 3.18 21.69 10.91
C LYS A 85 2.32 20.44 10.79
N PHE A 86 2.75 19.44 10.01
CA PHE A 86 1.92 18.27 9.73
C PHE A 86 2.04 17.22 10.83
N LYS A 87 0.90 16.68 11.24
CA LYS A 87 0.82 15.51 12.10
C LYS A 87 1.00 14.23 11.27
N GLU A 88 1.33 13.13 11.94
CA GLU A 88 1.59 11.83 11.29
C GLU A 88 0.45 11.36 10.36
N HIS A 89 -0.81 11.56 10.77
CA HIS A 89 -1.97 11.20 9.95
C HIS A 89 -2.15 12.08 8.70
N GLU A 90 -1.68 13.33 8.75
CA GLU A 90 -1.69 14.25 7.60
C GLU A 90 -0.61 13.84 6.61
N ALA A 91 0.58 13.44 7.09
CA ALA A 91 1.62 12.86 6.24
C ALA A 91 1.12 11.59 5.54
N ALA A 92 0.49 10.68 6.28
CA ALA A 92 -0.10 9.46 5.71
C ALA A 92 -1.18 9.75 4.65
N HIS A 93 -2.00 10.78 4.89
CA HIS A 93 -2.99 11.25 3.91
C HIS A 93 -2.30 11.74 2.63
N ILE A 94 -1.27 12.59 2.75
CA ILE A 94 -0.54 13.14 1.60
C ILE A 94 0.06 12.02 0.74
N PHE A 95 0.74 11.05 1.36
CA PHE A 95 1.34 9.93 0.63
C PHE A 95 0.31 9.01 -0.04
N ARG A 96 -0.92 8.93 0.49
CA ARG A 96 -1.94 8.00 -0.01
C ARG A 96 -2.79 8.59 -1.12
N TYR A 97 -3.06 9.89 -1.09
CA TYR A 97 -4.07 10.51 -1.95
C TYR A 97 -3.53 11.58 -2.90
N HIS A 98 -2.33 12.13 -2.67
CA HIS A 98 -1.77 13.22 -3.46
C HIS A 98 -0.54 12.80 -4.27
N SER A 99 -0.22 13.62 -5.28
CA SER A 99 0.81 13.35 -6.28
C SER A 99 2.24 13.39 -5.71
N LYS A 100 3.20 12.93 -6.52
CA LYS A 100 4.65 12.93 -6.21
C LYS A 100 5.14 14.30 -5.74
N GLN A 101 4.56 15.40 -6.25
CA GLN A 101 4.99 16.75 -5.92
C GLN A 101 4.68 17.15 -4.46
N ALA A 102 3.50 16.81 -3.95
CA ALA A 102 3.13 17.08 -2.56
C ALA A 102 3.97 16.25 -1.57
N SER A 103 4.23 14.98 -1.92
CA SER A 103 5.09 14.10 -1.12
C SER A 103 6.57 14.48 -1.18
N GLU A 104 7.07 14.96 -2.33
CA GLU A 104 8.43 15.51 -2.47
C GLU A 104 8.63 16.79 -1.65
N ASN A 105 7.63 17.68 -1.61
CA ASN A 105 7.70 18.90 -0.80
C ASN A 105 7.80 18.58 0.70
N LEU A 106 7.01 17.60 1.18
CA LEU A 106 7.13 17.07 2.53
C LEU A 106 8.53 16.50 2.80
N LEU A 107 9.03 15.67 1.88
CA LEU A 107 10.35 15.04 2.04
C LEU A 107 11.50 16.06 2.00
N LYS A 108 11.40 17.11 1.18
CA LYS A 108 12.37 18.20 1.12
C LYS A 108 12.43 18.96 2.44
N ALA A 109 11.28 19.33 3.00
CA ALA A 109 11.24 20.03 4.28
C ALA A 109 11.85 19.19 5.42
N LEU A 110 11.50 17.89 5.51
CA LEU A 110 12.08 17.01 6.53
C LEU A 110 13.60 16.86 6.41
N LYS A 111 14.17 16.96 5.20
CA LYS A 111 15.62 16.92 4.96
C LYS A 111 16.33 18.24 5.30
N THR A 112 15.64 19.37 5.20
CA THR A 112 16.23 20.69 5.48
C THR A 112 16.51 20.88 6.98
N GLU A 113 15.72 20.27 7.87
CA GLU A 113 15.95 20.31 9.33
C GLU A 113 17.23 19.60 9.77
N GLU A 114 17.74 18.65 8.97
CA GLU A 114 19.00 17.95 9.29
C GLU A 114 20.25 18.76 8.86
N SER A 115 20.08 19.94 8.25
CA SER A 115 21.17 20.69 7.60
C SER A 115 21.45 22.10 8.14
N GLU A 116 20.81 22.56 9.21
CA GLU A 116 21.08 23.88 9.81
C GLU A 116 22.10 23.80 10.97
N PRO A 117 23.28 24.43 10.86
CA PRO A 117 24.19 24.66 11.98
C PRO A 117 23.90 26.01 12.67
N GLY A 118 23.25 25.96 13.84
CA GLY A 118 23.52 26.85 14.98
C GLY A 118 23.08 28.32 14.96
N GLY A 119 22.17 28.65 15.89
CA GLY A 119 22.01 29.96 16.54
C GLY A 119 20.56 30.25 16.92
N GLY A 120 20.13 30.54 18.15
CA GLY A 120 20.74 30.68 19.48
C GLY A 120 19.70 31.33 20.41
N VAL A 121 19.57 30.83 21.65
CA VAL A 121 18.92 31.39 22.86
C VAL A 121 17.36 31.51 22.79
N GLU A 122 16.52 31.04 23.72
CA GLU A 122 16.61 30.96 25.18
C GLU A 122 15.90 29.74 25.82
N GLU A 123 16.30 29.54 27.07
CA GLU A 123 16.22 28.43 28.03
C GLU A 123 14.90 28.26 28.80
N SER A 124 14.56 27.02 29.18
CA SER A 124 14.08 26.67 30.55
C SER A 124 14.19 25.15 30.77
N GLY A 125 15.01 24.75 31.76
CA GLY A 125 15.61 23.41 31.99
C GLY A 125 14.70 22.26 32.47
N CYS A 126 15.16 21.11 32.99
CA CYS A 126 16.48 20.54 33.35
C CYS A 126 16.24 18.98 33.57
N PRO A 127 17.16 18.13 34.09
CA PRO A 127 18.09 17.28 33.32
C PRO A 127 18.03 15.75 33.64
N ASP A 128 19.01 15.02 33.06
CA ASP A 128 19.59 13.72 33.45
C ASP A 128 18.95 12.40 32.97
N THR A 129 19.53 11.78 31.95
CA THR A 129 20.13 10.43 32.06
C THR A 129 21.17 10.24 30.94
N GLU A 130 22.41 10.16 31.40
CA GLU A 130 23.65 9.88 30.68
C GLU A 130 23.66 8.43 30.19
N SER A 131 24.06 8.18 28.93
CA SER A 131 25.07 7.16 28.62
C SER A 131 25.41 7.16 27.12
N SER A 132 26.56 7.76 26.83
CA SER A 132 27.63 7.27 25.94
C SER A 132 27.26 6.37 24.76
N ALA A 133 27.43 6.90 23.55
CA ALA A 133 28.53 6.46 22.68
C ALA A 133 28.83 7.48 21.58
N LEU A 134 30.11 7.85 21.51
CA LEU A 134 30.82 8.61 20.48
C LEU A 134 30.60 7.96 19.10
N ILE A 135 30.57 8.67 17.95
CA ILE A 135 31.66 9.41 17.32
C ILE A 135 31.09 10.37 16.24
N PRO A 136 31.69 11.57 16.03
CA PRO A 136 31.38 12.46 14.91
C PRO A 136 32.19 12.07 13.66
N ALA A 137 31.56 12.03 12.48
CA ALA A 137 32.28 12.04 11.21
C ALA A 137 31.40 12.52 10.05
N ASN A 138 31.69 13.74 9.59
CA ASN A 138 31.35 14.21 8.25
C ASN A 138 32.08 13.33 7.22
N THR A 139 31.40 12.87 6.16
CA THR A 139 31.79 12.97 4.73
C THR A 139 31.02 11.96 3.88
N SER A 140 30.52 12.41 2.72
CA SER A 140 29.91 11.61 1.63
C SER A 140 28.52 11.02 1.90
N ASN A 141 27.54 11.38 1.07
CA ASN A 141 26.12 11.04 1.18
C ASN A 141 25.84 9.57 0.78
N VAL A 142 26.51 8.61 1.42
CA VAL A 142 26.31 7.17 1.22
C VAL A 142 25.68 6.61 2.49
N LYS A 143 24.37 6.35 2.45
CA LYS A 143 23.65 5.68 3.54
C LYS A 143 23.57 4.19 3.21
N ASP A 144 24.23 3.36 4.01
CA ASP A 144 24.08 1.91 3.94
C ASP A 144 22.77 1.48 4.61
N ILE A 145 22.06 0.51 4.00
CA ILE A 145 20.80 -0.02 4.52
C ILE A 145 20.99 -1.51 4.81
N TYR A 146 20.55 -1.94 5.99
CA TYR A 146 20.53 -3.35 6.39
C TYR A 146 19.08 -3.87 6.41
N ILE A 147 18.85 -5.04 5.82
CA ILE A 147 17.52 -5.65 5.71
C ILE A 147 17.65 -7.13 6.10
N GLU A 148 16.89 -7.55 7.11
CA GLU A 148 16.79 -8.95 7.50
C GLU A 148 15.63 -9.63 6.77
N VAL A 149 15.91 -10.79 6.18
CA VAL A 149 14.92 -11.56 5.42
C VAL A 149 15.05 -13.05 5.75
N ALA A 150 13.96 -13.79 5.53
CA ALA A 150 13.99 -15.24 5.60
C ALA A 150 14.92 -15.82 4.51
N PRO A 151 15.41 -17.06 4.65
CA PRO A 151 16.17 -17.72 3.59
C PRO A 151 15.32 -17.89 2.33
N GLY A 152 15.86 -17.52 1.16
CA GLY A 152 15.11 -17.48 -0.09
C GLY A 152 15.85 -16.82 -1.25
N THR A 153 15.17 -16.66 -2.38
CA THR A 153 15.67 -15.93 -3.55
C THR A 153 14.91 -14.60 -3.67
N TYR A 154 15.65 -13.50 -3.66
CA TYR A 154 15.11 -12.14 -3.65
C TYR A 154 15.58 -11.35 -4.86
N THR A 155 14.73 -10.47 -5.35
CA THR A 155 15.10 -9.46 -6.35
C THR A 155 15.20 -8.12 -5.64
N VAL A 156 16.38 -7.50 -5.70
CA VAL A 156 16.65 -6.21 -5.05
C VAL A 156 16.87 -5.19 -6.16
N SER A 157 16.02 -4.16 -6.21
CA SER A 157 16.09 -3.09 -7.19
C SER A 157 16.30 -1.75 -6.52
N ALA A 158 17.19 -0.94 -7.07
CA ALA A 158 17.42 0.43 -6.64
C ALA A 158 17.39 1.38 -7.84
N SER A 159 16.87 2.59 -7.64
CA SER A 159 16.69 3.60 -8.68
C SER A 159 17.03 5.00 -8.16
N SER A 160 17.63 5.82 -9.02
CA SER A 160 17.86 7.25 -8.75
C SER A 160 16.55 8.06 -8.77
N HIS A 161 16.53 9.21 -8.08
CA HIS A 161 15.36 10.10 -7.95
C HIS A 161 14.81 10.58 -9.30
N GLU A 162 15.69 10.73 -10.30
CA GLU A 162 15.32 11.12 -11.67
C GLU A 162 14.86 9.92 -12.52
N ASP A 163 14.80 8.71 -11.94
CA ASP A 163 14.41 7.45 -12.58
C ASP A 163 15.24 7.06 -13.82
N THR A 164 16.32 7.79 -14.12
CA THR A 164 17.20 7.60 -15.29
C THR A 164 18.10 6.38 -15.15
N ILE A 165 18.47 5.99 -13.93
CA ILE A 165 19.34 4.86 -13.63
C ILE A 165 18.62 3.90 -12.69
N LYS A 166 18.50 2.63 -13.12
CA LYS A 166 17.89 1.53 -12.37
C LYS A 166 18.83 0.34 -12.39
N GLN A 167 19.06 -0.27 -11.23
CA GLN A 167 19.90 -1.44 -11.09
C GLN A 167 19.16 -2.51 -10.28
N THR A 168 19.16 -3.74 -10.78
CA THR A 168 18.45 -4.88 -10.20
C THR A 168 19.39 -6.06 -10.03
N HIS A 169 19.41 -6.65 -8.84
CA HIS A 169 20.20 -7.83 -8.49
C HIS A 169 19.29 -8.97 -8.04
N LEU A 170 19.54 -10.18 -8.53
CA LEU A 170 18.90 -11.41 -8.05
C LEU A 170 19.84 -12.11 -7.07
N VAL A 171 19.40 -12.24 -5.82
CA VAL A 171 20.23 -12.73 -4.72
C VAL A 171 19.58 -13.91 -4.05
N LYS A 172 20.33 -15.00 -3.88
CA LYS A 172 19.92 -16.16 -3.08
C LYS A 172 20.57 -16.07 -1.71
N ILE A 173 19.78 -16.06 -0.65
CA ILE A 173 20.21 -15.92 0.75
C ILE A 173 19.98 -17.24 1.48
N GLN A 174 21.05 -17.80 2.04
CA GLN A 174 21.01 -18.99 2.90
C GLN A 174 20.84 -18.60 4.39
N PRO A 175 20.41 -19.53 5.26
CA PRO A 175 20.32 -19.25 6.69
C PRO A 175 21.66 -18.78 7.28
N GLY A 176 21.66 -17.65 7.99
CA GLY A 176 22.87 -17.05 8.59
C GLY A 176 23.81 -16.35 7.61
N GLN A 177 23.46 -16.25 6.33
CA GLN A 177 24.25 -15.57 5.31
C GLN A 177 23.88 -14.09 5.22
N SER A 178 24.88 -13.21 5.17
CA SER A 178 24.72 -11.82 4.78
C SER A 178 25.29 -11.58 3.37
N VAL A 179 24.64 -10.71 2.60
CA VAL A 179 25.08 -10.32 1.26
C VAL A 179 25.13 -8.80 1.20
N ASN A 180 26.30 -8.24 0.90
CA ASN A 180 26.46 -6.81 0.67
C ASN A 180 26.21 -6.51 -0.81
N LEU A 181 25.34 -5.54 -1.09
CA LEU A 181 25.01 -5.10 -2.43
C LEU A 181 25.36 -3.62 -2.58
N THR A 182 26.14 -3.31 -3.60
CA THR A 182 26.47 -1.93 -3.97
C THR A 182 25.71 -1.55 -5.23
N PHE A 183 25.01 -0.43 -5.19
CA PHE A 183 24.29 0.13 -6.32
C PHE A 183 24.98 1.41 -6.78
N ASN A 184 25.35 1.47 -8.06
CA ASN A 184 25.90 2.68 -8.69
C ASN A 184 24.75 3.35 -9.44
N LEU A 185 24.05 4.26 -8.74
CA LEU A 185 22.83 4.94 -9.21
C LEU A 185 23.09 6.37 -9.63
#